data_AF-A0A3M1PUP3-F1
#
_entry.id   AF-A0A3M1PUP3-F1
#
_cell.length_a   1.000
_cell.length_b   1.000
_cell.length_c   1.000
_cell.angle_alpha   90.00
_cell.angle_beta   90.00
_cell.angle_gamma   90.00
#
_symmetry.space_group_name_H-M   'P 1'
#
loop_
_entity.id
_entity.type
_entity.pdbx_description
1 polymer ?
#
loop_
_entity_poly.entity_id
_entity_poly.type
_entity_poly.pdbx_seq_one_letter_code
_entity_poly.pdbx_strand_id
1 'polypeptide(L)'
;MRRFEQQPELSPAQVARTVARAIGRGRGARLLRRLRAAGLLRDNARVAPEDLDALAAAQPDDRGLLRLALFGLPGQGHSSEWKNREAIFEQRSAEIMRESRDLESLRYAASRALGHPAVLCDPVLGDMLRSFIAQREAELRAKESERHPEQSADSKLQRAFVASDEAQTAERVHKAVTRIRLRIEDALTRYDSISAKRALDELRELAGRYSKHVDPAEVQRCEEQVERLNAKLDEFRSQLRQLADEGQTAASKGAQERALWIARRLSAVHSLLPSVLPEGAYQELHDSIQKGLRGFETRQVAGKILKQERAIAAEIEKLGAAIHRFHRLARSAQPGDPVYEQAKAEYLKAVEMVRNRDEEWLADLMLELDALLEDLGDEAERAGRQVDRFLENVRNALVHLRREIRAVQLEQQQRQRHPQ
;
A
#
# COMPACT_ATOMS: atom_id res chain seq x y z
N MET A 1 -5.20 12.05 16.30
CA MET A 1 -6.25 12.49 15.37
C MET A 1 -5.61 12.88 14.04
N ARG A 2 -6.16 12.34 12.94
CA ARG A 2 -5.79 12.43 11.51
C ARG A 2 -5.06 13.70 11.05
N ARG A 3 -4.04 13.53 10.20
CA ARG A 3 -4.11 13.69 8.72
C ARG A 3 -2.76 13.33 8.09
N PHE A 4 -2.71 12.20 7.38
CA PHE A 4 -1.87 12.11 6.19
C PHE A 4 -2.45 13.14 5.22
N GLU A 5 -1.88 14.34 5.19
CA GLU A 5 -2.18 15.29 4.13
C GLU A 5 -1.79 14.64 2.81
N GLN A 6 -2.82 14.38 2.00
CA GLN A 6 -2.75 14.39 0.55
C GLN A 6 -1.72 15.45 0.16
N GLN A 7 -0.68 15.09 -0.59
CA GLN A 7 0.19 16.11 -1.18
C GLN A 7 -0.73 17.09 -1.93
N PRO A 8 -0.76 18.37 -1.54
CA PRO A 8 -1.58 19.33 -2.26
C PRO A 8 -0.98 19.49 -3.66
N GLU A 9 -1.84 19.45 -4.66
CA GLU A 9 -1.52 19.80 -6.04
C GLU A 9 -0.65 21.06 -6.05
N LEU A 10 0.50 21.02 -6.74
CA LEU A 10 1.36 22.20 -6.84
C LEU A 10 0.56 23.31 -7.54
N SER A 11 0.30 24.41 -6.84
CA SER A 11 -0.31 25.60 -7.42
C SER A 11 0.49 26.08 -8.65
N PRO A 12 -0.15 26.74 -9.63
CA PRO A 12 0.56 27.33 -10.77
C PRO A 12 1.75 28.20 -10.35
N ALA A 13 1.64 28.89 -9.20
CA ALA A 13 2.72 29.65 -8.61
C ALA A 13 3.91 28.78 -8.14
N GLN A 14 3.66 27.60 -7.56
CA GLN A 14 4.69 26.67 -7.13
C GLN A 14 5.37 25.96 -8.31
N VAL A 15 4.60 25.59 -9.34
CA VAL A 15 5.13 25.02 -10.60
C VAL A 15 6.03 26.05 -11.30
N ALA A 16 5.55 27.29 -11.47
CA ALA A 16 6.30 28.36 -12.10
C ALA A 16 7.62 28.68 -11.36
N ARG A 17 7.63 28.65 -10.03
CA ARG A 17 8.84 28.87 -9.23
C ARG A 17 9.85 27.73 -9.39
N THR A 18 9.38 26.49 -9.49
CA THR A 18 10.22 25.32 -9.73
C THR A 18 10.88 25.38 -11.11
N VAL A 19 10.11 25.68 -12.15
CA VAL A 19 10.62 25.86 -13.52
C VAL A 19 11.58 27.05 -13.60
N ALA A 20 11.25 28.19 -12.98
CA ALA A 20 12.10 29.37 -12.96
C ALA A 20 13.46 29.14 -12.26
N ARG A 21 13.51 28.27 -11.25
CA ARG A 21 14.77 27.86 -10.60
C ARG A 21 15.63 26.99 -11.53
N ALA A 22 15.00 26.10 -12.30
CA ALA A 22 15.71 25.19 -13.21
C ALA A 22 16.36 25.89 -14.42
N ILE A 23 15.78 26.99 -14.91
CA ILE A 23 16.25 27.70 -16.12
C ILE A 23 17.22 28.87 -15.84
N GLY A 24 17.65 29.05 -14.58
CA GLY A 24 18.64 30.05 -14.18
C GLY A 24 18.07 31.42 -13.78
N ARG A 25 18.78 32.14 -12.87
CA ARG A 25 18.28 33.36 -12.18
C ARG A 25 17.76 34.46 -13.11
N GLY A 26 18.48 34.75 -14.21
CA GLY A 26 18.13 35.86 -15.11
C GLY A 26 16.92 35.58 -16.01
N ARG A 27 16.78 34.35 -16.51
CA ARG A 27 15.65 33.93 -17.37
C ARG A 27 14.42 33.58 -16.53
N GLY A 28 14.61 32.90 -15.39
CA GLY A 28 13.56 32.62 -14.42
C GLY A 28 12.91 33.86 -13.82
N ALA A 29 13.69 34.88 -13.47
CA ALA A 29 13.15 36.14 -12.93
C ALA A 29 12.36 36.95 -13.97
N ARG A 30 12.68 36.83 -15.26
CA ARG A 30 11.92 37.44 -16.36
C ARG A 30 10.61 36.69 -16.60
N LEU A 31 10.66 35.35 -16.62
CA LEU A 31 9.49 34.49 -16.74
C LEU A 31 8.46 34.75 -15.62
N LEU A 32 8.89 34.73 -14.35
CA LEU A 32 8.00 34.98 -13.22
C LEU A 32 7.40 36.39 -13.22
N ARG A 33 8.14 37.41 -13.66
CA ARG A 33 7.63 38.78 -13.80
C ARG A 33 6.54 38.86 -14.86
N ARG A 34 6.73 38.22 -16.02
CA ARG A 34 5.71 38.17 -17.10
C ARG A 34 4.45 37.46 -16.65
N LEU A 35 4.58 36.28 -16.03
CA LEU A 35 3.43 35.52 -15.52
C LEU A 35 2.68 36.28 -14.40
N ARG A 36 3.41 37.00 -13.53
CA ARG A 36 2.81 37.84 -12.48
C ARG A 36 2.08 39.05 -13.07
N ALA A 37 2.67 39.72 -14.06
CA ALA A 37 2.06 40.88 -14.72
C ALA A 37 0.77 40.50 -15.46
N ALA A 38 0.71 39.29 -16.01
CA ALA A 38 -0.49 38.72 -16.62
C ALA A 38 -1.51 38.15 -15.60
N GLY A 39 -1.23 38.23 -14.30
CA GLY A 39 -2.14 37.72 -13.25
C GLY A 39 -2.22 36.20 -13.15
N LEU A 40 -1.40 35.45 -13.88
CA LEU A 40 -1.47 33.99 -14.02
C LEU A 40 -0.81 33.20 -12.87
N LEU A 41 -0.22 33.91 -11.89
CA LEU A 41 0.38 33.30 -10.69
C LEU A 41 -0.51 33.42 -9.43
N ARG A 42 -1.79 33.77 -9.59
CA ARG A 42 -2.76 33.76 -8.49
C ARG A 42 -3.24 32.33 -8.23
N ASP A 43 -3.55 31.99 -6.98
CA ASP A 43 -3.97 30.64 -6.59
C ASP A 43 -5.28 30.20 -7.25
N ASN A 44 -6.07 31.14 -7.78
CA ASN A 44 -7.32 30.92 -8.50
C ASN A 44 -7.29 31.38 -9.97
N ALA A 45 -6.10 31.58 -10.55
CA ALA A 45 -5.98 32.01 -11.94
C ALA A 45 -6.51 30.92 -12.89
N ARG A 46 -7.53 31.25 -13.69
CA ARG A 46 -7.94 30.44 -14.84
C ARG A 46 -7.12 30.91 -16.03
N VAL A 47 -6.36 30.01 -16.65
CA VAL A 47 -5.49 30.32 -17.79
C VAL A 47 -6.18 29.83 -19.05
N ALA A 48 -6.63 30.73 -19.93
CA ALA A 48 -7.12 30.33 -21.24
C ALA A 48 -5.94 30.02 -22.17
N PRO A 49 -6.08 29.07 -23.13
CA PRO A 49 -5.03 28.80 -24.11
C PRO A 49 -4.61 30.04 -24.91
N GLU A 50 -5.56 30.94 -25.16
CA GLU A 50 -5.39 32.20 -25.90
C GLU A 50 -4.48 33.19 -25.16
N ASP A 51 -4.55 33.24 -23.82
CA ASP A 51 -3.70 34.11 -23.00
C ASP A 51 -2.22 33.69 -23.08
N LEU A 52 -1.98 32.38 -23.25
CA LEU A 52 -0.64 31.83 -23.37
C LEU A 52 -0.02 32.15 -24.73
N ASP A 53 -0.83 32.14 -25.78
CA ASP A 53 -0.40 32.51 -27.14
C ASP A 53 -0.15 34.02 -27.25
N ALA A 54 -0.95 34.86 -26.58
CA ALA A 54 -0.70 36.29 -26.46
C ALA A 54 0.60 36.61 -25.69
N LEU A 55 0.90 35.86 -24.62
CA LEU A 55 2.16 35.97 -23.89
C LEU A 55 3.37 35.47 -24.68
N ALA A 56 3.20 34.40 -25.46
CA ALA A 56 4.25 33.82 -26.30
C ALA A 56 4.55 34.66 -27.55
N ALA A 57 3.60 35.46 -28.04
CA ALA A 57 3.79 36.34 -29.20
C ALA A 57 4.96 37.32 -29.03
N ALA A 58 5.26 37.76 -27.81
CA ALA A 58 6.39 38.63 -27.52
C ALA A 58 7.76 37.94 -27.61
N GLN A 59 7.82 36.63 -27.34
CA GLN A 59 9.05 35.80 -27.39
C GLN A 59 8.67 34.33 -27.70
N PRO A 60 8.64 33.94 -28.98
CA PRO A 60 8.16 32.62 -29.41
C PRO A 60 8.94 31.45 -28.79
N ASP A 61 10.24 31.63 -28.57
CA ASP A 61 11.14 30.62 -28.00
C ASP A 61 10.79 30.26 -26.54
N ASP A 62 10.00 31.09 -25.86
CA ASP A 62 9.57 30.85 -24.48
C ASP A 62 8.23 30.11 -24.39
N ARG A 63 7.55 29.79 -25.52
CA ARG A 63 6.23 29.14 -25.50
C ARG A 63 6.21 27.82 -24.75
N GLY A 64 7.24 26.99 -24.96
CA GLY A 64 7.42 25.73 -24.24
C GLY A 64 7.65 25.92 -22.73
N LEU A 65 8.40 26.96 -22.37
CA LEU A 65 8.69 27.31 -20.97
C LEU A 65 7.48 27.92 -20.25
N LEU A 66 6.68 28.74 -20.94
CA LEU A 66 5.43 29.30 -20.44
C LEU A 66 4.41 28.19 -20.18
N ARG A 67 4.29 27.22 -21.10
CA ARG A 67 3.47 26.01 -20.90
C ARG A 67 3.93 25.21 -19.69
N LEU A 68 5.23 24.91 -19.62
CA LEU A 68 5.80 24.15 -18.51
C LEU A 68 5.64 24.87 -17.16
N ALA A 69 5.74 26.19 -17.13
CA ALA A 69 5.62 26.98 -15.90
C ALA A 69 4.17 27.14 -15.40
N LEU A 70 3.19 27.14 -16.30
CA LEU A 70 1.77 27.31 -15.95
C LEU A 70 1.04 25.98 -15.73
N PHE A 71 1.36 24.98 -16.54
CA PHE A 71 0.65 23.69 -16.59
C PHE A 71 1.52 22.51 -16.15
N GLY A 72 2.80 22.75 -15.85
CA GLY A 72 3.74 21.67 -15.56
C GLY A 72 4.00 20.79 -16.78
N LEU A 73 4.48 19.58 -16.55
CA LEU A 73 4.53 18.54 -17.59
C LEU A 73 3.10 18.17 -18.02
N PRO A 74 2.88 17.64 -19.24
CA PRO A 74 1.57 17.26 -19.75
C PRO A 74 0.69 16.57 -18.69
N GLY A 75 -0.24 17.37 -18.17
CA GLY A 75 -1.25 17.03 -17.19
C GLY A 75 -0.82 17.00 -15.71
N GLN A 76 0.04 17.90 -15.27
CA GLN A 76 -0.07 18.35 -13.89
C GLN A 76 -1.30 19.29 -13.79
N GLY A 77 -2.20 19.04 -12.84
CA GLY A 77 -3.42 19.85 -12.62
C GLY A 77 -4.76 19.23 -13.07
N HIS A 78 -4.73 18.06 -13.70
CA HIS A 78 -5.91 17.19 -13.78
C HIS A 78 -5.73 16.08 -12.75
N SER A 79 -6.78 15.74 -11.99
CA SER A 79 -6.72 14.57 -11.11
C SER A 79 -6.27 13.37 -11.95
N SER A 80 -5.42 12.51 -11.39
CA SER A 80 -5.00 11.26 -12.05
C SER A 80 -6.20 10.47 -12.57
N GLU A 81 -7.34 10.59 -11.88
CA GLU A 81 -8.64 10.05 -12.25
C GLU A 81 -9.18 10.63 -13.57
N TRP A 82 -9.11 11.95 -13.81
CA TRP A 82 -9.60 12.55 -15.05
C TRP A 82 -8.80 12.11 -16.28
N LYS A 83 -7.47 12.06 -16.17
CA LYS A 83 -6.64 11.55 -17.29
C LYS A 83 -6.88 10.08 -17.57
N ASN A 84 -7.00 9.29 -16.50
CA ASN A 84 -7.29 7.87 -16.63
C ASN A 84 -8.66 7.69 -17.29
N ARG A 85 -9.65 8.50 -16.91
CA ARG A 85 -10.97 8.55 -17.54
C ARG A 85 -10.87 8.86 -19.04
N GLU A 86 -10.15 9.91 -19.41
CA GLU A 86 -10.01 10.33 -20.82
C GLU A 86 -9.26 9.29 -21.66
N ALA A 87 -8.16 8.73 -21.15
CA ALA A 87 -7.42 7.67 -21.83
C ALA A 87 -8.27 6.40 -22.03
N ILE A 88 -9.04 6.00 -21.01
CA ILE A 88 -9.95 4.85 -21.11
C ILE A 88 -11.10 5.15 -22.06
N PHE A 89 -11.65 6.37 -22.03
CA PHE A 89 -12.68 6.80 -22.97
C PHE A 89 -12.19 6.72 -24.42
N GLU A 90 -11.01 7.28 -24.72
CA GLU A 90 -10.43 7.26 -26.07
C GLU A 90 -10.15 5.83 -26.54
N GLN A 91 -9.53 5.02 -25.68
CA GLN A 91 -9.21 3.62 -25.99
C GLN A 91 -10.49 2.82 -26.33
N ARG A 92 -11.54 2.94 -25.52
CA ARG A 92 -12.79 2.20 -25.72
C ARG A 92 -13.60 2.74 -26.90
N SER A 93 -13.61 4.05 -27.12
CA SER A 93 -14.23 4.66 -28.29
C SER A 93 -13.58 4.19 -29.59
N ALA A 94 -12.24 4.09 -29.61
CA ALA A 94 -11.49 3.55 -30.75
C ALA A 94 -11.79 2.06 -30.99
N GLU A 95 -11.89 1.26 -29.94
CA GLU A 95 -12.26 -0.16 -30.03
C GLU A 95 -13.68 -0.33 -30.60
N ILE A 96 -14.66 0.42 -30.08
CA ILE A 96 -16.03 0.44 -30.61
C ILE A 96 -16.03 0.80 -32.09
N MET A 97 -15.29 1.84 -32.51
CA MET A 97 -15.25 2.26 -33.91
C MET A 97 -14.61 1.21 -34.82
N ARG A 98 -13.60 0.48 -34.34
CA ARG A 98 -12.92 -0.56 -35.10
C ARG A 98 -13.78 -1.79 -35.32
N GLU A 99 -14.64 -2.12 -34.37
CA GLU A 99 -15.39 -3.37 -34.34
C GLU A 99 -16.86 -3.23 -34.78
N SER A 100 -17.46 -2.04 -34.63
CA SER A 100 -18.85 -1.77 -35.00
C SER A 100 -19.03 -1.58 -36.51
N ARG A 101 -19.16 -2.71 -37.23
CA ARG A 101 -19.46 -2.75 -38.67
C ARG A 101 -20.96 -2.76 -38.96
N ASP A 102 -21.75 -3.27 -38.01
CA ASP A 102 -23.21 -3.41 -38.04
C ASP A 102 -23.79 -3.22 -36.62
N LEU A 103 -25.11 -3.21 -36.49
CA LEU A 103 -25.77 -3.00 -35.19
C LEU A 103 -25.50 -4.14 -34.19
N GLU A 104 -25.28 -5.37 -34.64
CA GLU A 104 -25.07 -6.52 -33.77
C GLU A 104 -23.65 -6.50 -33.15
N SER A 105 -22.64 -6.22 -33.98
CA SER A 105 -21.26 -5.99 -33.54
C SER A 105 -21.13 -4.76 -32.65
N LEU A 106 -21.90 -3.68 -32.92
CA LEU A 106 -21.97 -2.54 -32.01
C LEU A 106 -22.50 -2.94 -30.64
N ARG A 107 -23.59 -3.72 -30.56
CA ARG A 107 -24.14 -4.17 -29.26
C ARG A 107 -23.12 -4.97 -28.45
N TYR A 108 -22.32 -5.80 -29.11
CA TYR A 108 -21.27 -6.59 -28.45
C TYR A 108 -20.10 -5.72 -27.96
N ALA A 109 -19.59 -4.82 -28.81
CA ALA A 109 -18.53 -3.87 -28.45
C ALA A 109 -18.99 -2.89 -27.34
N ALA A 110 -20.23 -2.41 -27.42
CA ALA A 110 -20.86 -1.55 -26.43
C ALA A 110 -20.98 -2.24 -25.07
N SER A 111 -21.43 -3.50 -25.05
CA SER A 111 -21.52 -4.29 -23.82
C SER A 111 -20.16 -4.50 -23.16
N ARG A 112 -19.09 -4.70 -23.96
CA ARG A 112 -17.71 -4.83 -23.43
C ARG A 112 -17.18 -3.51 -22.88
N ALA A 113 -17.37 -2.42 -23.61
CA ALA A 113 -16.93 -1.09 -23.18
C ALA A 113 -17.63 -0.64 -21.89
N LEU A 114 -18.94 -0.85 -21.78
CA LEU A 114 -19.72 -0.52 -20.57
C LEU A 114 -19.47 -1.49 -19.41
N GLY A 115 -19.15 -2.75 -19.70
CA GLY A 115 -18.77 -3.76 -18.70
C GLY A 115 -17.31 -3.67 -18.23
N HIS A 116 -16.58 -2.64 -18.63
CA HIS A 116 -15.20 -2.41 -18.20
C HIS A 116 -15.17 -1.94 -16.74
N PRO A 117 -14.31 -2.51 -15.86
CA PRO A 117 -14.30 -2.20 -14.43
C PRO A 117 -14.18 -0.70 -14.13
N ALA A 118 -13.31 0.01 -14.85
CA ALA A 118 -13.14 1.45 -14.67
C ALA A 118 -14.35 2.27 -15.12
N VAL A 119 -15.19 1.74 -16.00
CA VAL A 119 -16.42 2.39 -16.47
C VAL A 119 -17.57 2.11 -15.50
N LEU A 120 -17.64 0.90 -14.94
CA LEU A 120 -18.62 0.53 -13.91
C LEU A 120 -18.43 1.32 -12.61
N CYS A 121 -17.18 1.59 -12.23
CA CYS A 121 -16.86 2.36 -11.04
C CYS A 121 -16.94 3.88 -11.25
N ASP A 122 -17.15 4.35 -12.49
CA ASP A 122 -17.14 5.78 -12.84
C ASP A 122 -18.39 6.14 -13.66
N PRO A 123 -19.44 6.68 -13.01
CA PRO A 123 -20.69 6.99 -13.70
C PRO A 123 -20.52 8.03 -14.81
N VAL A 124 -19.58 8.98 -14.66
CA VAL A 124 -19.32 10.01 -15.66
C VAL A 124 -18.71 9.39 -16.92
N LEU A 125 -17.73 8.50 -16.76
CA LEU A 125 -17.16 7.74 -17.88
C LEU A 125 -18.22 6.86 -18.56
N GLY A 126 -19.07 6.22 -17.76
CA GLY A 126 -20.22 5.44 -18.25
C GLY A 126 -21.15 6.26 -19.13
N ASP A 127 -21.48 7.49 -18.72
CA ASP A 127 -22.38 8.36 -19.47
C ASP A 127 -21.74 8.94 -20.73
N MET A 128 -20.43 9.22 -20.70
CA MET A 128 -19.65 9.59 -21.88
C MET A 128 -19.68 8.46 -22.93
N LEU A 129 -19.40 7.22 -22.53
CA LEU A 129 -19.43 6.07 -23.43
C LEU A 129 -20.84 5.76 -23.94
N ARG A 130 -21.88 5.87 -23.10
CA ARG A 130 -23.28 5.70 -23.54
C ARG A 130 -23.67 6.71 -24.60
N SER A 131 -23.26 7.97 -24.44
CA SER A 131 -23.50 9.03 -25.42
C SER A 131 -22.81 8.74 -26.75
N PHE A 132 -21.55 8.28 -26.70
CA PHE A 132 -20.79 7.88 -27.88
C PHE A 132 -21.42 6.67 -28.60
N ILE A 133 -21.83 5.64 -27.86
CA ILE A 133 -22.51 4.45 -28.39
C ILE A 133 -23.81 4.85 -29.08
N ALA A 134 -24.63 5.71 -28.45
CA ALA A 134 -25.89 6.18 -29.02
C ALA A 134 -25.67 6.94 -30.34
N GLN A 135 -24.63 7.78 -30.41
CA GLN A 135 -24.25 8.47 -31.65
C GLN A 135 -23.86 7.48 -32.74
N ARG A 136 -23.04 6.47 -32.41
CA ARG A 136 -22.61 5.45 -33.36
C ARG A 136 -23.76 4.56 -33.84
N GLU A 137 -24.69 4.22 -32.96
CA GLU A 137 -25.90 3.47 -33.30
C GLU A 137 -26.78 4.25 -34.29
N ALA A 138 -26.93 5.56 -34.09
CA ALA A 138 -27.65 6.43 -35.01
C ALA A 138 -26.97 6.49 -36.38
N GLU A 139 -25.63 6.60 -36.45
CA GLU A 139 -24.87 6.57 -37.70
C GLU A 139 -25.07 5.25 -38.47
N LEU A 140 -25.06 4.11 -37.78
CA LEU A 140 -25.24 2.81 -38.40
C LEU A 140 -26.67 2.61 -38.90
N ARG A 141 -27.68 3.06 -38.13
CA ARG A 141 -29.08 3.05 -38.58
C ARG A 141 -29.33 3.94 -39.80
N ALA A 142 -28.68 5.10 -39.86
CA ALA A 142 -28.75 5.98 -41.03
C ALA A 142 -28.17 5.28 -42.27
N LYS A 143 -27.02 4.60 -42.14
CA LYS A 143 -26.40 3.82 -43.22
C LYS A 143 -27.22 2.60 -43.65
N GLU A 144 -27.90 1.92 -42.72
CA GLU A 144 -28.84 0.85 -43.07
C GLU A 144 -30.06 1.38 -43.82
N SER A 145 -30.57 2.56 -43.43
CA SER A 145 -31.70 3.21 -44.10
C SER A 145 -31.34 3.70 -45.50
N GLU A 146 -30.11 4.18 -45.71
CA GLU A 146 -29.60 4.59 -47.04
C GLU A 146 -29.32 3.40 -47.97
N ARG A 147 -29.06 2.19 -47.43
CA ARG A 147 -28.89 0.96 -48.22
C ARG A 147 -30.21 0.31 -48.63
N HIS A 148 -31.34 0.75 -48.08
CA HIS A 148 -32.67 0.19 -48.37
C HIS A 148 -33.66 1.23 -48.96
N PRO A 149 -33.50 1.57 -50.25
CA PRO A 149 -34.67 1.83 -51.08
C PRO A 149 -34.87 0.86 -52.27
N GLU A 150 -33.94 -0.05 -52.60
CA GLU A 150 -34.02 -0.77 -53.89
C GLU A 150 -33.91 -2.31 -53.88
N GLN A 151 -33.90 -2.99 -52.73
CA GLN A 151 -33.83 -4.47 -52.71
C GLN A 151 -34.90 -5.14 -51.84
N SER A 152 -36.18 -4.81 -52.10
CA SER A 152 -37.32 -5.59 -51.59
C SER A 152 -38.16 -6.14 -52.74
N ALA A 153 -37.51 -6.86 -53.65
CA ALA A 153 -38.16 -7.69 -54.65
C ALA A 153 -37.53 -9.08 -54.71
N ASP A 154 -37.12 -9.64 -53.56
CA ASP A 154 -36.76 -11.06 -53.49
C ASP A 154 -38.01 -11.89 -53.18
N SER A 155 -38.50 -12.50 -54.26
CA SER A 155 -39.67 -13.35 -54.36
C SER A 155 -39.72 -14.44 -53.29
N LYS A 156 -40.87 -14.55 -52.62
CA LYS A 156 -41.22 -15.58 -51.63
C LYS A 156 -41.17 -17.02 -52.14
N LEU A 157 -40.85 -17.24 -53.43
CA LEU A 157 -40.80 -18.57 -54.05
C LEU A 157 -39.41 -19.24 -54.00
N GLN A 158 -38.34 -18.55 -53.59
CA GLN A 158 -37.01 -19.18 -53.42
C GLN A 158 -36.79 -19.86 -52.06
N ARG A 159 -37.67 -19.65 -51.07
CA ARG A 159 -37.54 -20.27 -49.73
C ARG A 159 -38.19 -21.66 -49.59
N ALA A 160 -38.91 -22.12 -50.61
CA ALA A 160 -39.64 -23.40 -50.54
C ALA A 160 -38.75 -24.63 -50.84
N PHE A 161 -37.54 -24.46 -51.36
CA PHE A 161 -36.69 -25.58 -51.74
C PHE A 161 -35.22 -25.34 -51.33
N VAL A 162 -34.77 -26.18 -50.40
CA VAL A 162 -33.36 -26.48 -50.06
C VAL A 162 -32.62 -25.50 -49.14
N ALA A 163 -32.83 -25.65 -47.83
CA ALA A 163 -31.69 -25.74 -46.91
C ALA A 163 -31.86 -27.04 -46.14
N SER A 164 -30.94 -28.01 -46.34
CA SER A 164 -30.89 -29.25 -45.55
C SER A 164 -30.84 -28.90 -44.06
N ASP A 165 -31.54 -29.65 -43.21
CA ASP A 165 -31.52 -29.51 -41.74
C ASP A 165 -30.08 -29.51 -41.19
N GLU A 166 -29.16 -30.19 -41.88
CA GLU A 166 -27.73 -30.22 -41.58
C GLU A 166 -27.03 -28.86 -41.78
N ALA A 167 -27.40 -28.09 -42.81
CA ALA A 167 -26.78 -26.78 -43.09
C ALA A 167 -27.18 -25.75 -42.02
N GLN A 168 -28.45 -25.76 -41.58
CA GLN A 168 -28.92 -24.90 -40.50
C GLN A 168 -28.30 -25.31 -39.15
N THR A 169 -28.09 -26.61 -38.92
CA THR A 169 -27.44 -27.12 -37.72
C THR A 169 -25.96 -26.73 -37.69
N ALA A 170 -25.23 -26.87 -38.81
CA ALA A 170 -23.84 -26.44 -38.93
C ALA A 170 -23.66 -24.94 -38.68
N GLU A 171 -24.54 -24.10 -39.23
CA GLU A 171 -24.50 -22.65 -39.01
C GLU A 171 -24.74 -22.27 -37.54
N ARG A 172 -25.71 -22.93 -36.88
CA ARG A 172 -25.98 -22.73 -35.44
C ARG A 172 -24.80 -23.15 -34.57
N VAL A 173 -24.18 -24.29 -34.86
CA VAL A 173 -23.00 -24.78 -34.14
C VAL A 173 -21.82 -23.82 -34.33
N HIS A 174 -21.57 -23.35 -35.56
CA HIS A 174 -20.49 -22.41 -35.83
C HIS A 174 -20.68 -21.06 -35.10
N LYS A 175 -21.91 -20.53 -35.08
CA LYS A 175 -22.26 -19.34 -34.29
C LYS A 175 -22.04 -19.56 -32.78
N ALA A 176 -22.37 -20.75 -32.27
CA ALA A 176 -22.15 -21.09 -30.87
C ALA A 176 -20.65 -21.20 -30.53
N VAL A 177 -19.85 -21.88 -31.37
CA VAL A 177 -18.39 -21.97 -31.22
C VAL A 177 -17.76 -20.58 -31.19
N THR A 178 -18.13 -19.71 -32.14
CA THR A 178 -17.62 -18.33 -32.21
C THR A 178 -17.93 -17.54 -30.94
N ARG A 179 -19.15 -17.68 -30.41
CA ARG A 179 -19.58 -17.01 -29.17
C ARG A 179 -18.78 -17.51 -27.97
N ILE A 180 -18.56 -18.82 -27.87
CA ILE A 180 -17.79 -19.42 -26.78
C ILE A 180 -16.33 -18.97 -26.85
N ARG A 181 -15.74 -18.93 -28.05
CA ARG A 181 -14.36 -18.44 -28.25
C ARG A 181 -14.20 -16.99 -27.81
N LEU A 182 -15.12 -16.11 -28.18
CA LEU A 182 -15.11 -14.71 -27.72
C LEU A 182 -15.23 -14.59 -26.19
N ARG A 183 -15.98 -15.48 -25.53
CA ARG A 183 -16.04 -15.54 -24.05
C ARG A 183 -14.72 -16.01 -23.44
N ILE A 184 -14.03 -16.98 -24.07
CA ILE A 184 -12.69 -17.40 -23.65
C ILE A 184 -11.72 -16.21 -23.80
N GLU A 185 -11.72 -15.54 -24.95
CA GLU A 185 -10.87 -14.36 -25.19
C GLU A 185 -11.12 -13.24 -24.17
N ASP A 186 -12.37 -12.90 -23.86
CA ASP A 186 -12.70 -11.92 -22.81
C ASP A 186 -12.18 -12.36 -21.44
N ALA A 187 -12.38 -13.64 -21.06
CA ALA A 187 -11.88 -14.19 -19.80
C ALA A 187 -10.35 -14.16 -19.73
N LEU A 188 -9.64 -14.44 -20.83
CA LEU A 188 -8.19 -14.33 -20.93
C LEU A 188 -7.72 -12.88 -20.69
N THR A 189 -8.40 -11.87 -21.26
CA THR A 189 -8.03 -10.46 -21.06
C THR A 189 -8.25 -9.98 -19.62
N ARG A 190 -9.27 -10.52 -18.93
CA ARG A 190 -9.60 -10.20 -17.53
C ARG A 190 -8.84 -11.07 -16.52
N TYR A 191 -7.98 -11.96 -16.97
CA TYR A 191 -7.27 -12.93 -16.13
C TYR A 191 -8.22 -13.83 -15.30
N ASP A 192 -9.45 -14.09 -15.78
CA ASP A 192 -10.45 -14.88 -15.09
C ASP A 192 -10.40 -16.35 -15.52
N SER A 193 -9.65 -17.16 -14.77
CA SER A 193 -9.50 -18.59 -15.07
C SER A 193 -10.78 -19.40 -14.86
N ILE A 194 -11.71 -18.95 -14.01
CA ILE A 194 -12.95 -19.68 -13.73
C ILE A 194 -13.87 -19.57 -14.94
N SER A 195 -14.06 -18.34 -15.44
CA SER A 195 -14.89 -18.11 -16.63
C SER A 195 -14.27 -18.74 -17.88
N ALA A 196 -12.94 -18.69 -18.03
CA ALA A 196 -12.25 -19.31 -19.15
C ALA A 196 -12.41 -20.84 -19.17
N LYS A 197 -12.28 -21.50 -18.00
CA LYS A 197 -12.51 -22.96 -17.87
C LYS A 197 -13.95 -23.35 -18.16
N ARG A 198 -14.93 -22.61 -17.62
CA ARG A 198 -16.36 -22.87 -17.90
C ARG A 198 -16.67 -22.77 -19.39
N ALA A 199 -16.17 -21.73 -20.07
CA ALA A 199 -16.37 -21.58 -21.50
C ALA A 199 -15.67 -22.70 -22.31
N LEU A 200 -14.49 -23.15 -21.87
CA LEU A 200 -13.81 -24.29 -22.47
C LEU A 200 -14.58 -25.61 -22.28
N ASP A 201 -15.16 -25.84 -21.11
CA ASP A 201 -15.97 -27.03 -20.84
C ASP A 201 -17.26 -27.03 -21.70
N GLU A 202 -17.89 -25.86 -21.88
CA GLU A 202 -19.01 -25.68 -22.84
C GLU A 202 -18.58 -26.00 -24.28
N LEU A 203 -17.37 -25.59 -24.69
CA LEU A 203 -16.82 -25.90 -26.02
C LEU A 203 -16.58 -27.40 -26.21
N ARG A 204 -16.02 -28.07 -25.19
CA ARG A 204 -15.78 -29.52 -25.19
C ARG A 204 -17.10 -30.29 -25.28
N GLU A 205 -18.12 -29.86 -24.54
CA GLU A 205 -19.44 -30.47 -24.60
C GLU A 205 -20.07 -30.31 -26.00
N LEU A 206 -19.95 -29.11 -26.59
CA LEU A 206 -20.43 -28.86 -27.95
C LEU A 206 -19.69 -29.70 -29.00
N ALA A 207 -18.37 -29.83 -28.86
CA ALA A 207 -17.54 -30.67 -29.72
C ALA A 207 -17.87 -32.16 -29.59
N GLY A 208 -18.19 -32.63 -28.38
CA GLY A 208 -18.63 -34.00 -28.14
C GLY A 208 -19.99 -34.31 -28.78
N ARG A 209 -20.93 -33.36 -28.73
CA ARG A 209 -22.28 -33.51 -29.32
C ARG A 209 -22.29 -33.33 -30.85
N TYR A 210 -21.43 -32.48 -31.39
CA TYR A 210 -21.41 -32.11 -32.82
C TYR A 210 -20.01 -32.24 -33.42
N SER A 211 -19.37 -33.40 -33.26
CA SER A 211 -17.98 -33.65 -33.68
C SER A 211 -17.71 -33.47 -35.17
N LYS A 212 -18.74 -33.56 -36.03
CA LYS A 212 -18.62 -33.29 -37.47
C LYS A 212 -18.55 -31.80 -37.83
N HIS A 213 -18.95 -30.91 -36.93
CA HIS A 213 -19.11 -29.47 -37.19
C HIS A 213 -18.17 -28.59 -36.35
N VAL A 214 -17.48 -29.16 -35.36
CA VAL A 214 -16.49 -28.45 -34.54
C VAL A 214 -15.11 -28.98 -34.87
N ASP A 215 -14.19 -28.08 -35.24
CA ASP A 215 -12.81 -28.46 -35.53
C ASP A 215 -12.08 -28.84 -34.23
N PRO A 216 -11.57 -30.08 -34.08
CA PRO A 216 -10.82 -30.48 -32.89
C PRO A 216 -9.56 -29.62 -32.68
N ALA A 217 -8.95 -29.08 -33.74
CA ALA A 217 -7.80 -28.19 -33.60
C ALA A 217 -8.17 -26.84 -32.95
N GLU A 218 -9.41 -26.37 -33.13
CA GLU A 218 -9.89 -25.15 -32.47
C GLU A 218 -10.09 -25.36 -30.97
N VAL A 219 -10.63 -26.52 -30.58
CA VAL A 219 -10.75 -26.92 -29.17
C VAL A 219 -9.37 -26.98 -28.52
N GLN A 220 -8.41 -27.68 -29.15
CA GLN A 220 -7.05 -27.80 -28.64
C GLN A 220 -6.35 -26.44 -28.48
N ARG A 221 -6.53 -25.51 -29.42
CA ARG A 221 -5.98 -24.15 -29.28
C ARG A 221 -6.57 -23.42 -28.07
N CYS A 222 -7.88 -23.54 -27.84
CA CYS A 222 -8.52 -22.93 -26.68
C CYS A 222 -8.02 -23.57 -25.37
N GLU A 223 -7.81 -24.89 -25.35
CA GLU A 223 -7.21 -25.59 -24.21
C GLU A 223 -5.81 -25.04 -23.87
N GLU A 224 -4.93 -24.96 -24.87
CA GLU A 224 -3.58 -24.41 -24.69
C GLU A 224 -3.60 -22.96 -24.19
N GLN A 225 -4.53 -22.13 -24.66
CA GLN A 225 -4.66 -20.74 -24.20
C GLN A 225 -5.07 -20.67 -22.72
N VAL A 226 -6.04 -21.49 -22.30
CA VAL A 226 -6.50 -21.54 -20.90
C VAL A 226 -5.41 -22.12 -20.00
N GLU A 227 -4.66 -23.11 -20.45
CA GLU A 227 -3.50 -23.64 -19.72
C GLU A 227 -2.40 -22.60 -19.55
N ARG A 228 -2.05 -21.86 -20.60
CA ARG A 228 -1.08 -20.75 -20.54
C ARG A 228 -1.54 -19.65 -19.58
N LEU A 229 -2.84 -19.32 -19.57
CA LEU A 229 -3.38 -18.37 -18.59
C LEU A 229 -3.18 -18.88 -17.16
N ASN A 230 -3.51 -20.13 -16.87
CA ASN A 230 -3.35 -20.70 -15.53
C ASN A 230 -1.89 -20.70 -15.08
N ALA A 231 -0.96 -21.11 -15.94
CA ALA A 231 0.47 -21.07 -15.65
C ALA A 231 0.94 -19.65 -15.30
N LYS A 232 0.50 -18.64 -16.07
CA LYS A 232 0.83 -17.24 -15.83
C LYS A 232 0.21 -16.69 -14.54
N LEU A 233 -1.01 -17.10 -14.21
CA LEU A 233 -1.66 -16.76 -12.94
C LEU A 233 -0.91 -17.34 -11.74
N ASP A 234 -0.44 -18.58 -11.85
CA ASP A 234 0.33 -19.24 -10.79
C ASP A 234 1.70 -18.56 -10.61
N GLU A 235 2.34 -18.16 -11.70
CA GLU A 235 3.57 -17.36 -11.65
C GLU A 235 3.35 -16.03 -10.93
N PHE A 236 2.31 -15.26 -11.29
CA PHE A 236 2.00 -14.00 -10.62
C PHE A 236 1.68 -14.20 -9.14
N ARG A 237 0.92 -15.24 -8.79
CA ARG A 237 0.61 -15.56 -7.39
C ARG A 237 1.88 -15.91 -6.61
N SER A 238 2.81 -16.64 -7.23
CA SER A 238 4.12 -16.93 -6.63
C SER A 238 4.93 -15.64 -6.38
N GLN A 239 5.00 -14.73 -7.35
CA GLN A 239 5.68 -13.44 -7.21
C GLN A 239 5.04 -12.56 -6.12
N LEU A 240 3.71 -12.55 -6.00
CA LEU A 240 3.01 -11.81 -4.96
C LEU A 240 3.27 -12.38 -3.56
N ARG A 241 3.37 -13.71 -3.43
CA ARG A 241 3.79 -14.36 -2.18
C ARG A 241 5.22 -14.00 -1.80
N GLN A 242 6.16 -14.09 -2.74
CA GLN A 242 7.55 -13.67 -2.51
C GLN A 242 7.63 -12.20 -2.06
N LEU A 243 6.86 -11.32 -2.70
CA LEU A 243 6.78 -9.92 -2.31
C LEU A 243 6.20 -9.74 -0.90
N ALA A 244 5.19 -10.52 -0.53
CA ALA A 244 4.63 -10.52 0.83
C ALA A 244 5.64 -11.03 1.86
N ASP A 245 6.41 -12.08 1.55
CA ASP A 245 7.49 -12.62 2.40
C ASP A 245 8.59 -11.58 2.61
N GLU A 246 8.95 -10.81 1.57
CA GLU A 246 9.82 -9.65 1.70
C GLU A 246 9.22 -8.57 2.61
N GLY A 247 7.91 -8.33 2.50
CA GLY A 247 7.17 -7.39 3.35
C GLY A 247 7.19 -7.81 4.82
N GLN A 248 6.95 -9.08 5.10
CA GLN A 248 7.02 -9.66 6.44
C GLN A 248 8.44 -9.62 6.99
N THR A 249 9.44 -9.92 6.18
CA THR A 249 10.86 -9.83 6.55
C THR A 249 11.26 -8.39 6.85
N ALA A 250 10.83 -7.43 6.04
CA ALA A 250 11.04 -6.00 6.29
C ALA A 250 10.37 -5.55 7.58
N ALA A 251 9.11 -5.96 7.80
CA ALA A 251 8.35 -5.65 9.01
C ALA A 251 9.04 -6.18 10.27
N SER A 252 9.43 -7.46 10.26
CA SER A 252 10.12 -8.10 11.38
C SER A 252 11.51 -7.53 11.70
N LYS A 253 12.13 -6.83 10.74
CA LYS A 253 13.42 -6.12 10.91
C LYS A 253 13.25 -4.64 11.27
N GLY A 254 12.01 -4.14 11.36
CA GLY A 254 11.73 -2.73 11.67
C GLY A 254 11.80 -1.77 10.47
N ALA A 255 11.90 -2.29 9.24
CA ALA A 255 11.83 -1.48 8.02
C ALA A 255 10.37 -1.15 7.66
N GLN A 256 9.71 -0.37 8.52
CA GLN A 256 8.27 -0.11 8.47
C GLN A 256 7.82 0.52 7.15
N GLU A 257 8.58 1.48 6.61
CA GLU A 257 8.25 2.13 5.34
C GLU A 257 8.20 1.13 4.17
N ARG A 258 9.15 0.20 4.11
CA ARG A 258 9.19 -0.83 3.07
C ARG A 258 8.03 -1.81 3.22
N ALA A 259 7.73 -2.25 4.43
CA ALA A 259 6.61 -3.15 4.70
C ALA A 259 5.25 -2.50 4.31
N LEU A 260 5.06 -1.23 4.65
CA LEU A 260 3.85 -0.48 4.28
C LEU A 260 3.75 -0.23 2.76
N TRP A 261 4.88 0.06 2.11
CA TRP A 261 4.90 0.18 0.64
C TRP A 261 4.50 -1.13 -0.04
N ILE A 262 4.99 -2.27 0.45
CA ILE A 262 4.61 -3.59 -0.04
C ILE A 262 3.11 -3.85 0.18
N ALA A 263 2.59 -3.58 1.37
CA ALA A 263 1.17 -3.75 1.68
C ALA A 263 0.26 -2.91 0.76
N ARG A 264 0.63 -1.65 0.49
CA ARG A 264 -0.07 -0.78 -0.47
C ARG A 264 -0.03 -1.33 -1.89
N ARG A 265 1.11 -1.89 -2.31
CA ARG A 265 1.27 -2.51 -3.63
C ARG A 265 0.38 -3.74 -3.79
N LEU A 266 0.28 -4.60 -2.76
CA LEU A 266 -0.65 -5.74 -2.76
C LEU A 266 -2.11 -5.28 -2.84
N SER A 267 -2.48 -4.23 -2.10
CA SER A 267 -3.82 -3.64 -2.17
C SER A 267 -4.16 -3.10 -3.57
N ALA A 268 -3.20 -2.43 -4.22
CA ALA A 268 -3.38 -1.95 -5.60
C ALA A 268 -3.53 -3.10 -6.61
N VAL A 269 -2.79 -4.21 -6.43
CA VAL A 269 -2.94 -5.40 -7.28
C VAL A 269 -4.31 -6.03 -7.08
N HIS A 270 -4.77 -6.16 -5.83
CA HIS A 270 -6.09 -6.69 -5.53
C HIS A 270 -7.22 -5.85 -6.15
N SER A 271 -7.15 -4.52 -6.07
CA SER A 271 -8.19 -3.63 -6.61
C SER A 271 -8.22 -3.62 -8.15
N LEU A 272 -7.06 -3.72 -8.81
CA LEU A 272 -6.97 -3.71 -10.27
C LEU A 272 -7.22 -5.10 -10.89
N LEU A 273 -6.80 -6.17 -10.20
CA LEU A 273 -6.80 -7.55 -10.71
C LEU A 273 -7.30 -8.53 -9.63
N PRO A 274 -8.59 -8.47 -9.25
CA PRO A 274 -9.15 -9.31 -8.19
C PRO A 274 -9.13 -10.81 -8.54
N SER A 275 -9.08 -11.17 -9.83
CA SER A 275 -8.93 -12.55 -10.30
C SER A 275 -7.54 -13.13 -10.02
N VAL A 276 -6.50 -12.28 -10.05
CA VAL A 276 -5.11 -12.66 -9.77
C VAL A 276 -4.89 -12.80 -8.26
N LEU A 277 -5.37 -11.82 -7.50
CA LEU A 277 -5.28 -11.79 -6.04
C LEU A 277 -6.68 -11.65 -5.41
N PRO A 278 -7.38 -12.78 -5.19
CA PRO A 278 -8.70 -12.80 -4.55
C PRO A 278 -8.65 -12.28 -3.11
N GLU A 279 -9.80 -11.83 -2.59
CA GLU A 279 -9.93 -11.25 -1.25
C GLU A 279 -9.29 -12.11 -0.15
N GLY A 280 -9.58 -13.41 -0.09
CA GLY A 280 -9.02 -14.29 0.95
C GLY A 280 -7.49 -14.36 0.89
N ALA A 281 -6.92 -14.49 -0.31
CA ALA A 281 -5.46 -14.51 -0.48
C ALA A 281 -4.83 -13.14 -0.17
N TYR A 282 -5.50 -12.04 -0.53
CA TYR A 282 -5.05 -10.70 -0.16
C TYR A 282 -4.98 -10.52 1.36
N GLN A 283 -6.07 -10.88 2.06
CA GLN A 283 -6.16 -10.78 3.52
C GLN A 283 -5.07 -11.59 4.20
N GLU A 284 -4.84 -12.84 3.78
CA GLU A 284 -3.77 -13.69 4.32
C GLU A 284 -2.38 -13.04 4.20
N LEU A 285 -2.05 -12.52 3.01
CA LEU A 285 -0.75 -11.87 2.77
C LEU A 285 -0.61 -10.56 3.54
N HIS A 286 -1.69 -9.76 3.58
CA HIS A 286 -1.72 -8.50 4.31
C HIS A 286 -1.56 -8.72 5.81
N ASP A 287 -2.30 -9.69 6.38
CA ASP A 287 -2.26 -10.03 7.80
C ASP A 287 -0.89 -10.57 8.22
N SER A 288 -0.21 -11.31 7.34
CA SER A 288 1.17 -11.75 7.58
C SER A 288 2.12 -10.56 7.78
N ILE A 289 2.04 -9.54 6.93
CA ILE A 289 2.85 -8.32 7.05
C ILE A 289 2.47 -7.56 8.34
N GLN A 290 1.18 -7.39 8.63
CA GLN A 290 0.70 -6.71 9.82
C GLN A 290 1.11 -7.43 11.12
N LYS A 291 1.10 -8.76 11.11
CA LYS A 291 1.62 -9.58 12.22
C LYS A 291 3.13 -9.37 12.40
N GLY A 292 3.88 -9.23 11.31
CA GLY A 292 5.29 -8.87 11.34
C GLY A 292 5.56 -7.51 11.99
N LEU A 293 4.74 -6.50 11.68
CA LEU A 293 4.85 -5.15 12.24
C LEU A 293 4.57 -5.15 13.74
N ARG A 294 3.41 -5.71 14.15
CA ARG A 294 3.04 -5.88 15.55
C ARG A 294 4.11 -6.65 16.33
N GLY A 295 4.59 -7.76 15.78
CA GLY A 295 5.63 -8.57 16.41
C GLY A 295 7.00 -7.87 16.55
N PHE A 296 7.30 -6.86 15.73
CA PHE A 296 8.48 -6.02 15.92
C PHE A 296 8.26 -4.99 17.04
N GLU A 297 7.10 -4.35 17.09
CA GLU A 297 6.71 -3.41 18.15
C GLU A 297 6.73 -4.09 19.52
N THR A 298 6.09 -5.25 19.65
CA THR A 298 6.12 -6.07 20.87
C THR A 298 7.55 -6.40 21.31
N ARG A 299 8.43 -6.77 20.36
CA ARG A 299 9.85 -7.06 20.68
C ARG A 299 10.63 -5.81 21.11
N GLN A 300 10.34 -4.64 20.54
CA GLN A 300 10.95 -3.40 21.00
C GLN A 300 10.53 -3.07 22.44
N VAL A 301 9.25 -3.17 22.74
CA VAL A 301 8.71 -2.89 24.09
C VAL A 301 9.29 -3.87 25.10
N ALA A 302 9.26 -5.17 24.82
CA ALA A 302 9.90 -6.19 25.66
C ALA A 302 11.41 -5.93 25.85
N GLY A 303 12.10 -5.48 24.80
CA GLY A 303 13.51 -5.08 24.87
C GLY A 303 13.75 -3.88 25.77
N LYS A 304 12.84 -2.90 25.81
CA LYS A 304 12.90 -1.74 26.72
C LYS A 304 12.73 -2.18 28.18
N ILE A 305 11.74 -3.02 28.47
CA ILE A 305 11.51 -3.57 29.83
C ILE A 305 12.77 -4.27 30.32
N LEU A 306 13.31 -5.23 29.55
CA LEU A 306 14.53 -5.96 29.92
C LEU A 306 15.75 -5.06 30.11
N LYS A 307 15.89 -4.00 29.29
CA LYS A 307 16.98 -3.04 29.42
C LYS A 307 16.86 -2.25 30.73
N GLN A 308 15.65 -1.83 31.08
CA GLN A 308 15.38 -1.09 32.31
C GLN A 308 15.62 -1.96 33.55
N GLU A 309 15.09 -3.20 33.56
CA GLU A 309 15.34 -4.17 34.63
C GLU A 309 16.85 -4.39 34.87
N ARG A 310 17.61 -4.62 33.79
CA ARG A 310 19.07 -4.82 33.87
C ARG A 310 19.82 -3.59 34.36
N ALA A 311 19.42 -2.40 33.94
CA ALA A 311 20.06 -1.16 34.35
C ALA A 311 19.90 -0.94 35.87
N ILE A 312 18.69 -1.17 36.39
CA ILE A 312 18.38 -1.02 37.81
C ILE A 312 19.06 -2.11 38.64
N ALA A 313 19.04 -3.37 38.19
CA ALA A 313 19.71 -4.46 38.88
C ALA A 313 21.22 -4.18 39.01
N ALA A 314 21.87 -3.74 37.93
CA ALA A 314 23.29 -3.38 37.93
C ALA A 314 23.57 -2.18 38.85
N GLU A 315 22.65 -1.21 38.93
CA GLU A 315 22.79 -0.07 39.82
C GLU A 315 22.73 -0.49 41.29
N ILE A 316 21.76 -1.34 41.66
CA ILE A 316 21.62 -1.88 43.02
C ILE A 316 22.84 -2.74 43.40
N GLU A 317 23.33 -3.58 42.49
CA GLU A 317 24.54 -4.38 42.71
C GLU A 317 25.75 -3.48 42.97
N LYS A 318 25.92 -2.40 42.19
CA LYS A 318 27.00 -1.44 42.39
C LYS A 318 26.91 -0.74 43.75
N LEU A 319 25.70 -0.36 44.18
CA LEU A 319 25.48 0.23 45.50
C LEU A 319 25.83 -0.76 46.61
N GLY A 320 25.39 -2.01 46.50
CA GLY A 320 25.73 -3.07 47.45
C GLY A 320 27.22 -3.36 47.52
N ALA A 321 27.90 -3.44 46.37
CA ALA A 321 29.35 -3.64 46.31
C ALA A 321 30.12 -2.51 47.01
N ALA A 322 29.72 -1.25 46.82
CA ALA A 322 30.34 -0.11 47.50
C ALA A 322 30.14 -0.18 49.03
N ILE A 323 28.94 -0.52 49.49
CA ILE A 323 28.62 -0.66 50.92
C ILE A 323 29.42 -1.80 51.56
N HIS A 324 29.41 -2.98 50.94
CA HIS A 324 30.17 -4.15 51.39
C HIS A 324 31.68 -3.91 51.39
N ARG A 325 32.22 -3.25 50.34
CA ARG A 325 33.65 -2.93 50.23
C ARG A 325 34.09 -2.03 51.39
N PHE A 326 33.32 -0.99 51.66
CA PHE A 326 33.61 -0.11 52.80
C PHE A 326 33.48 -0.84 54.13
N HIS A 327 32.44 -1.65 54.32
CA HIS A 327 32.28 -2.42 55.56
C HIS A 327 33.45 -3.35 55.84
N ARG A 328 33.93 -4.05 54.80
CA ARG A 328 35.11 -4.91 54.88
C ARG A 328 36.36 -4.11 55.25
N LEU A 329 36.64 -3.02 54.54
CA LEU A 329 37.82 -2.19 54.78
C LEU A 329 37.80 -1.50 56.14
N ALA A 330 36.62 -1.07 56.60
CA ALA A 330 36.47 -0.50 57.93
C ALA A 330 36.87 -1.48 59.03
N ARG A 331 36.78 -2.79 58.81
CA ARG A 331 37.22 -3.80 59.80
C ARG A 331 38.71 -4.12 59.74
N SER A 332 39.39 -3.86 58.64
CA SER A 332 40.77 -4.32 58.41
C SER A 332 41.83 -3.22 58.21
N ALA A 333 41.44 -2.02 57.78
CA ALA A 333 42.36 -0.94 57.43
C ALA A 333 42.40 0.16 58.51
N GLN A 334 43.54 0.86 58.63
CA GLN A 334 43.67 1.98 59.56
C GLN A 334 43.02 3.24 58.97
N PRO A 335 42.33 4.06 59.78
CA PRO A 335 41.84 5.36 59.35
C PRO A 335 42.99 6.25 58.83
N GLY A 336 42.83 6.83 57.65
CA GLY A 336 43.86 7.66 57.00
C GLY A 336 44.55 7.01 55.80
N ASP A 337 44.39 5.70 55.58
CA ASP A 337 44.84 5.06 54.35
C ASP A 337 44.08 5.62 53.13
N PRO A 338 44.75 5.92 52.00
CA PRO A 338 44.09 6.49 50.82
C PRO A 338 43.01 5.55 50.26
N VAL A 339 43.21 4.24 50.37
CA VAL A 339 42.22 3.21 49.98
C VAL A 339 40.98 3.24 50.87
N TYR A 340 41.15 3.54 52.16
CA TYR A 340 40.04 3.66 53.11
C TYR A 340 39.21 4.92 52.85
N GLU A 341 39.86 6.08 52.66
CA GLU A 341 39.15 7.34 52.38
C GLU A 341 38.42 7.30 51.02
N GLN A 342 38.99 6.65 50.01
CA GLN A 342 38.29 6.42 48.74
C GLN A 342 37.04 5.55 48.92
N ALA A 343 37.16 4.42 49.62
CA ALA A 343 36.01 3.53 49.87
C ALA A 343 34.93 4.21 50.72
N LYS A 344 35.33 5.08 51.64
CA LYS A 344 34.41 5.90 52.46
C LYS A 344 33.64 6.91 51.62
N ALA A 345 34.30 7.60 50.69
CA ALA A 345 33.63 8.51 49.77
C ALA A 345 32.63 7.77 48.86
N GLU A 346 33.03 6.62 48.32
CA GLU A 346 32.15 5.74 47.53
C GLU A 346 30.94 5.25 48.35
N TYR A 347 31.16 4.87 49.61
CA TYR A 347 30.10 4.48 50.54
C TYR A 347 29.13 5.62 50.84
N LEU A 348 29.60 6.83 51.17
CA LEU A 348 28.73 7.97 51.47
C LEU A 348 27.83 8.30 50.27
N LYS A 349 28.40 8.28 49.06
CA LYS A 349 27.63 8.43 47.82
C LYS A 349 26.60 7.31 47.65
N ALA A 350 26.97 6.06 47.91
CA ALA A 350 26.04 4.94 47.84
C ALA A 350 24.90 5.05 48.87
N VAL A 351 25.19 5.53 50.08
CA VAL A 351 24.18 5.77 51.13
C VAL A 351 23.18 6.84 50.71
N GLU A 352 23.66 7.95 50.15
CA GLU A 352 22.80 9.02 49.63
C GLU A 352 21.90 8.50 48.51
N MET A 353 22.47 7.74 47.56
CA MET A 353 21.70 7.13 46.48
C MET A 353 20.65 6.15 47.01
N VAL A 354 20.99 5.26 47.96
CA VAL A 354 20.00 4.32 48.55
C VAL A 354 18.90 5.05 49.33
N ARG A 355 19.20 6.21 49.93
CA ARG A 355 18.19 7.05 50.60
C ARG A 355 17.23 7.69 49.59
N ASN A 356 17.74 8.15 48.46
CA ASN A 356 16.94 8.75 47.39
C ASN A 356 16.14 7.73 46.56
N ARG A 357 16.36 6.42 46.77
CA ARG A 357 15.53 5.33 46.20
C ARG A 357 14.46 4.94 47.21
N ASP A 358 13.53 5.85 47.46
CA ASP A 358 12.45 5.71 48.44
C ASP A 358 11.17 5.10 47.82
N GLU A 359 10.04 5.22 48.54
CA GLU A 359 8.76 4.71 48.06
C GLU A 359 8.22 5.50 46.86
N GLU A 360 8.56 6.79 46.75
CA GLU A 360 8.20 7.64 45.61
C GLU A 360 8.96 7.20 44.35
N TRP A 361 10.26 6.96 44.47
CA TRP A 361 11.05 6.41 43.36
C TRP A 361 10.53 5.03 42.89
N LEU A 362 10.13 4.15 43.82
CA LEU A 362 9.56 2.86 43.48
C LEU A 362 8.20 3.01 42.77
N ALA A 363 7.36 3.95 43.20
CA ALA A 363 6.09 4.23 42.54
C ALA A 363 6.31 4.75 41.10
N ASP A 364 7.26 5.65 40.88
CA ASP A 364 7.62 6.13 39.55
C ASP A 364 8.10 4.99 38.63
N LEU A 365 8.93 4.09 39.16
CA LEU A 365 9.39 2.91 38.42
C LEU A 365 8.23 1.97 38.08
N MET A 366 7.30 1.76 39.01
CA MET A 366 6.10 0.96 38.76
C MET A 366 5.27 1.56 37.63
N LEU A 367 5.01 2.88 37.67
CA LEU A 367 4.28 3.58 36.61
C LEU A 367 4.97 3.47 35.25
N GLU A 368 6.30 3.58 35.20
CA GLU A 368 7.08 3.43 33.97
C GLU A 368 6.96 2.00 33.39
N LEU A 369 7.07 0.98 34.24
CA LEU A 369 6.96 -0.42 33.82
C LEU A 369 5.52 -0.78 33.44
N ASP A 370 4.52 -0.26 34.15
CA ASP A 370 3.10 -0.45 33.83
C ASP A 370 2.75 0.15 32.46
N ALA A 371 3.24 1.35 32.15
CA ALA A 371 3.06 1.94 30.83
C ALA A 371 3.68 1.08 29.71
N LEU A 372 4.87 0.51 29.95
CA LEU A 372 5.50 -0.41 29.00
C LEU A 372 4.75 -1.75 28.89
N LEU A 373 4.13 -2.25 29.97
CA LEU A 373 3.31 -3.45 29.93
C LEU A 373 1.99 -3.24 29.19
N GLU A 374 1.36 -2.07 29.37
CA GLU A 374 0.17 -1.66 28.62
C GLU A 374 0.47 -1.63 27.11
N ASP A 375 1.59 -1.01 26.72
CA ASP A 375 2.06 -0.98 25.33
C ASP A 375 2.38 -2.38 24.77
N LEU A 376 2.77 -3.32 25.62
CA LEU A 376 3.11 -4.68 25.19
C LEU A 376 1.86 -5.51 24.85
N GLY A 377 0.73 -5.24 25.51
CA GLY A 377 -0.53 -5.97 25.31
C GLY A 377 -0.40 -7.48 25.58
N ASP A 378 0.30 -7.87 26.66
CA ASP A 378 0.57 -9.28 26.97
C ASP A 378 -0.67 -10.03 27.50
N GLU A 379 -1.43 -10.64 26.60
CA GLU A 379 -2.60 -11.47 26.92
C GLU A 379 -2.29 -12.65 27.87
N ALA A 380 -1.03 -13.12 27.92
CA ALA A 380 -0.64 -14.26 28.74
C ALA A 380 -0.18 -13.87 30.16
N GLU A 381 -0.14 -12.56 30.48
CA GLU A 381 0.32 -11.99 31.75
C GLU A 381 1.72 -12.51 32.19
N ARG A 382 2.57 -12.92 31.25
CA ARG A 382 3.90 -13.44 31.55
C ARG A 382 4.87 -12.30 31.90
N ALA A 383 4.84 -11.23 31.12
CA ALA A 383 5.63 -10.03 31.32
C ALA A 383 5.22 -9.32 32.62
N GLY A 384 3.92 -9.22 32.91
CA GLY A 384 3.42 -8.69 34.19
C GLY A 384 4.00 -9.44 35.39
N ARG A 385 3.85 -10.78 35.41
CA ARG A 385 4.43 -11.62 36.48
C ARG A 385 5.96 -11.56 36.56
N GLN A 386 6.66 -11.20 35.49
CA GLN A 386 8.11 -10.99 35.53
C GLN A 386 8.43 -9.66 36.20
N VAL A 387 7.76 -8.59 35.78
CA VAL A 387 7.91 -7.24 36.35
C VAL A 387 7.58 -7.23 37.85
N ASP A 388 6.51 -7.91 38.27
CA ASP A 388 6.15 -8.03 39.69
C ASP A 388 7.27 -8.66 40.52
N ARG A 389 7.83 -9.77 40.04
CA ARG A 389 8.97 -10.45 40.68
C ARG A 389 10.21 -9.58 40.71
N PHE A 390 10.46 -8.82 39.64
CA PHE A 390 11.56 -7.88 39.58
C PHE A 390 11.41 -6.76 40.62
N LEU A 391 10.23 -6.14 40.71
CA LEU A 391 9.93 -5.10 41.69
C LEU A 391 10.04 -5.60 43.14
N GLU A 392 9.58 -6.82 43.41
CA GLU A 392 9.75 -7.47 44.72
C GLU A 392 11.24 -7.64 45.07
N ASN A 393 12.05 -8.11 44.10
CA ASN A 393 13.49 -8.26 44.29
C ASN A 393 14.18 -6.91 44.54
N VAL A 394 13.82 -5.86 43.81
CA VAL A 394 14.33 -4.50 44.02
C VAL A 394 14.00 -4.01 45.42
N ARG A 395 12.74 -4.18 45.86
CA ARG A 395 12.30 -3.78 47.20
C ARG A 395 13.10 -4.52 48.29
N ASN A 396 13.25 -5.83 48.15
CA ASN A 396 14.00 -6.65 49.08
C ASN A 396 15.48 -6.25 49.14
N ALA A 397 16.10 -5.98 48.00
CA ALA A 397 17.48 -5.52 47.92
C ALA A 397 17.68 -4.16 48.60
N LEU A 398 16.80 -3.17 48.34
CA LEU A 398 16.87 -1.86 48.99
C LEU A 398 16.69 -1.95 50.51
N VAL A 399 15.76 -2.79 50.99
CA VAL A 399 15.59 -3.05 52.43
C VAL A 399 16.86 -3.66 53.02
N HIS A 400 17.48 -4.61 52.32
CA HIS A 400 18.72 -5.22 52.77
C HIS A 400 19.87 -4.22 52.86
N LEU A 401 20.07 -3.39 51.82
CA LEU A 401 21.08 -2.33 51.81
C LEU A 401 20.86 -1.32 52.92
N ARG A 402 19.61 -0.90 53.18
CA ARG A 402 19.30 0.01 54.29
C ARG A 402 19.63 -0.60 55.65
N ARG A 403 19.43 -1.91 55.85
CA ARG A 403 19.81 -2.62 57.08
C ARG A 403 21.33 -2.65 57.25
N GLU A 404 22.07 -2.92 56.18
CA GLU A 404 23.55 -2.90 56.20
C GLU A 404 24.11 -1.52 56.51
N ILE A 405 23.57 -0.48 55.87
CA ILE A 405 23.97 0.91 56.14
C ILE A 405 23.78 1.23 57.62
N ARG A 406 22.65 0.84 58.23
CA ARG A 406 22.40 1.03 59.67
C ARG A 406 23.40 0.25 60.52
N ALA A 407 23.70 -0.99 60.18
CA ALA A 407 24.68 -1.81 60.91
C ALA A 407 26.07 -1.17 60.89
N VAL A 408 26.54 -0.72 59.71
CA VAL A 408 27.82 -0.01 59.55
C VAL A 408 27.85 1.28 60.36
N GLN A 409 26.77 2.06 60.34
CA GLN A 409 26.67 3.31 61.11
C GLN A 409 26.73 3.07 62.63
N LEU A 410 26.08 2.02 63.13
CA LEU A 410 26.13 1.64 64.54
C LEU A 410 27.53 1.16 64.96
N GLU A 411 28.19 0.32 64.15
CA GLU A 411 29.57 -0.13 64.40
C GLU A 411 30.56 1.06 64.43
N GLN A 412 30.41 2.03 63.54
CA GLN A 412 31.22 3.26 63.51
C GLN A 412 30.99 4.12 64.77
N GLN A 413 29.74 4.32 65.19
CA GLN A 413 29.43 5.09 66.40
C GLN A 413 29.98 4.44 67.67
N GLN A 414 29.95 3.12 67.78
CA GLN A 414 30.52 2.40 68.92
C GLN A 414 32.05 2.55 69.00
N ARG A 415 32.74 2.50 67.84
CA ARG A 415 34.19 2.71 67.77
C ARG A 415 34.61 4.13 68.12
N GLN A 416 33.80 5.13 67.74
CA GLN A 416 34.06 6.53 68.11
C GLN A 416 33.86 6.79 69.61
N ARG A 417 32.99 6.02 70.28
CA ARG A 417 32.74 6.12 71.73
C ARG A 417 33.77 5.38 72.59
N HIS A 418 34.46 4.39 72.03
CA HIS A 418 35.53 3.65 72.68
C HIS A 418 36.78 3.62 71.79
N PRO A 419 37.50 4.75 71.65
CA PRO A 419 38.82 4.73 71.04
C PRO A 419 39.74 3.93 71.98
N GLN A 420 40.25 2.80 71.51
CA GLN A 420 41.33 2.09 72.22
C GLN A 420 42.61 2.91 72.20
#